data_AF-A0A976FEX9-F1
#
_entry.id   AF-A0A976FEX9-F1
#
_cell.length_a   1.000
_cell.length_b   1.000
_cell.length_c   1.000
_cell.angle_alpha   90.00
_cell.angle_beta   90.00
_cell.angle_gamma   90.00
#
_symmetry.space_group_name_H-M   'P 1'
#
loop_
_entity.id
_entity.type
_entity.pdbx_description
1 polymer ?
#
loop_
_entity_poly.entity_id
_entity_poly.type
_entity_poly.pdbx_seq_one_letter_code
_entity_poly.pdbx_strand_id
1 'polypeptide(L)'
;MDISTLPLGTQEVLSDLISDRGLSAWQVVLGVRIPADSDESVDIIYGNALAESLQEERINRKRKRNCEHKDSVIEKPTWSCFIVYPAVSSLTSPTINIKRIVQLQQRADANDPTVAPSTRQTFLCLTDGANIRILTLVE
;
A
#
# COMPACT_ATOMS: atom_id res chain seq x y z
N MET A 1 -14.95 -1.02 -11.01
CA MET A 1 -13.83 -0.48 -11.80
C MET A 1 -13.19 -1.66 -12.53
N ASP A 2 -12.87 -1.53 -13.81
CA ASP A 2 -12.24 -2.63 -14.56
C ASP A 2 -10.73 -2.63 -14.34
N ILE A 3 -10.21 -3.70 -13.75
CA ILE A 3 -8.80 -3.80 -13.33
C ILE A 3 -7.88 -3.80 -14.55
N SER A 4 -8.35 -4.26 -15.72
CA SER A 4 -7.55 -4.32 -16.95
C SER A 4 -7.23 -2.96 -17.58
N THR A 5 -7.83 -1.88 -17.08
CA THR A 5 -7.54 -0.51 -17.54
C THR A 5 -6.46 0.19 -16.73
N LEU A 6 -5.99 -0.43 -15.65
CA LEU A 6 -4.99 0.12 -14.75
C LEU A 6 -3.57 -0.12 -15.29
N PRO A 7 -2.58 0.72 -14.93
CA PRO A 7 -1.17 0.43 -15.19
C PRO A 7 -0.78 -0.93 -14.61
N LEU A 8 0.11 -1.67 -15.30
CA LEU A 8 0.44 -3.06 -14.96
C LEU A 8 0.83 -3.26 -13.48
N GLY A 9 1.71 -2.41 -12.95
CA GLY A 9 2.11 -2.50 -11.53
C GLY A 9 0.94 -2.27 -10.56
N THR A 10 0.01 -1.39 -10.91
CA THR A 10 -1.21 -1.11 -10.12
C THR A 10 -2.22 -2.24 -10.24
N GLN A 11 -2.32 -2.87 -11.42
CA GLN A 11 -3.15 -4.05 -11.66
C GLN A 11 -2.70 -5.23 -10.78
N GLU A 12 -1.39 -5.50 -10.74
CA GLU A 12 -0.81 -6.58 -9.95
C GLU A 12 -1.00 -6.36 -8.46
N VAL A 13 -0.68 -5.16 -7.97
CA VAL A 13 -0.86 -4.81 -6.55
C VAL A 13 -2.34 -4.92 -6.16
N LEU A 14 -3.25 -4.40 -7.00
CA LEU A 14 -4.68 -4.50 -6.72
C LEU A 14 -5.15 -5.96 -6.72
N SER A 15 -4.62 -6.80 -7.62
CA SER A 15 -4.95 -8.23 -7.67
C SER A 15 -4.48 -8.99 -6.43
N ASP A 16 -3.24 -8.75 -5.96
CA ASP A 16 -2.70 -9.29 -4.70
C ASP A 16 -3.55 -8.83 -3.51
N LEU A 17 -3.86 -7.54 -3.44
CA LEU A 17 -4.64 -6.98 -2.35
C LEU A 17 -6.05 -7.59 -2.28
N ILE A 18 -6.74 -7.79 -3.41
CA ILE A 18 -8.07 -8.39 -3.46
C ILE A 18 -8.02 -9.88 -3.13
N SER A 19 -7.12 -10.62 -3.79
CA SER A 19 -7.12 -12.09 -3.76
C SER A 19 -6.51 -12.64 -2.48
N ASP A 20 -5.36 -12.09 -2.08
CA ASP A 20 -4.53 -12.64 -1.02
C ASP A 20 -4.66 -11.85 0.29
N ARG A 21 -5.10 -10.58 0.23
CA ARG A 21 -5.16 -9.69 1.40
C ARG A 21 -6.55 -9.17 1.76
N GLY A 22 -7.58 -9.67 1.07
CA GLY A 22 -8.98 -9.43 1.42
C GLY A 22 -9.44 -7.97 1.26
N LEU A 23 -8.81 -7.21 0.36
CA LEU A 23 -9.20 -5.84 0.06
C LEU A 23 -10.63 -5.80 -0.51
N SER A 24 -11.48 -4.99 0.11
CA SER A 24 -12.87 -4.80 -0.26
C SER A 24 -13.23 -3.30 -0.31
N ALA A 25 -14.32 -2.97 -1.01
CA ALA A 25 -14.80 -1.59 -1.16
C ALA A 25 -13.68 -0.59 -1.54
N TRP A 26 -12.92 -0.93 -2.57
CA TRP A 26 -11.72 -0.22 -2.95
C TRP A 26 -11.94 0.82 -4.06
N GLN A 27 -11.02 1.78 -4.12
CA GLN A 27 -10.96 2.84 -5.13
C GLN A 27 -9.51 3.12 -5.50
N VAL A 28 -9.25 3.42 -6.77
CA VAL A 28 -7.91 3.79 -7.26
C VAL A 28 -7.88 5.24 -7.70
N VAL A 29 -6.87 5.98 -7.27
CA VAL A 29 -6.52 7.32 -7.73
C VAL A 29 -5.21 7.22 -8.52
N LEU A 30 -5.27 7.53 -9.81
CA LEU A 30 -4.15 7.36 -10.73
C LEU A 30 -3.32 8.64 -10.87
N GLY A 31 -2.02 8.48 -11.10
CA GLY A 31 -1.15 9.57 -11.57
C GLY A 31 -0.93 10.71 -10.57
N VAL A 32 -0.90 10.40 -9.27
CA VAL A 32 -0.68 11.39 -8.20
C VAL A 32 0.76 11.90 -8.25
N ARG A 33 0.93 13.19 -8.59
CA ARG A 33 2.25 13.80 -8.76
C ARG A 33 2.96 14.09 -7.44
N ILE A 34 4.24 13.74 -7.36
CA ILE A 34 5.07 14.00 -6.19
C ILE A 34 5.92 15.26 -6.45
N PRO A 35 5.73 16.34 -5.69
CA PRO A 35 6.20 17.68 -6.08
C PRO A 35 7.72 17.89 -6.02
N ALA A 36 8.48 16.95 -5.46
CA ALA A 36 9.90 17.14 -5.19
C ALA A 36 10.84 16.53 -6.25
N ASP A 37 10.33 15.75 -7.21
CA ASP A 37 11.12 15.20 -8.31
C ASP A 37 10.39 15.35 -9.65
N SER A 38 11.16 15.44 -10.73
CA SER A 38 10.69 15.60 -12.10
C SER A 38 9.72 14.48 -12.51
N ASP A 39 8.52 14.85 -12.94
CA ASP A 39 7.48 14.02 -13.59
C ASP A 39 7.10 12.70 -12.93
N GLU A 40 7.50 12.47 -11.68
CA GLU A 40 7.16 11.25 -10.97
C GLU A 40 5.72 11.28 -10.49
N SER A 41 5.00 10.21 -10.80
CA SER A 41 3.63 10.00 -10.39
C SER A 41 3.45 8.60 -9.83
N VAL A 42 2.57 8.48 -8.83
CA VAL A 42 2.23 7.23 -8.17
C VAL A 42 0.73 7.02 -8.23
N ASP A 43 0.33 5.75 -8.21
CA ASP A 43 -1.07 5.39 -8.05
C ASP A 43 -1.36 5.10 -6.58
N ILE A 44 -2.56 5.41 -6.13
CA ILE A 44 -2.99 5.20 -4.74
C ILE A 44 -4.26 4.37 -4.73
N ILE A 45 -4.25 3.27 -3.99
CA ILE A 45 -5.41 2.40 -3.79
C ILE A 45 -5.91 2.63 -2.37
N TYR A 46 -7.19 2.92 -2.23
CA TYR A 46 -7.90 2.99 -0.96
C TYR A 46 -8.84 1.80 -0.84
N GLY A 47 -9.07 1.30 0.37
CA GLY A 47 -10.09 0.28 0.59
C GLY A 47 -10.05 -0.31 1.99
N ASN A 48 -10.98 -1.20 2.28
CA ASN A 48 -11.04 -1.93 3.54
C ASN A 48 -10.22 -3.21 3.44
N ALA A 49 -9.18 -3.33 4.27
CA ALA A 49 -8.33 -4.51 4.32
C ALA A 49 -8.27 -5.12 5.73
N LEU A 50 -8.00 -6.42 5.81
CA LEU A 50 -7.81 -7.14 7.07
C LEU A 50 -6.37 -6.96 7.55
N ALA A 51 -6.21 -6.48 8.78
CA ALA A 51 -4.93 -6.03 9.32
C ALA A 51 -3.91 -7.17 9.47
N GLU A 52 -4.30 -8.39 9.82
CA GLU A 52 -3.38 -9.52 9.99
C GLU A 52 -2.68 -9.90 8.69
N SER A 53 -3.38 -9.90 7.56
CA SER A 53 -2.81 -10.26 6.24
C SER A 53 -1.73 -9.27 5.76
N LEU A 54 -1.82 -8.02 6.21
CA LEU A 54 -0.84 -6.96 5.93
C LEU A 54 0.31 -6.95 6.94
N GLN A 55 0.07 -7.47 8.15
CA GLN A 55 1.05 -7.55 9.23
C GLN A 55 1.87 -8.84 9.23
N GLU A 56 1.43 -9.91 8.58
CA GLU A 56 2.16 -11.19 8.54
C GLU A 56 3.57 -11.06 7.93
N GLU A 57 3.80 -10.09 7.04
CA GLU A 57 5.14 -9.78 6.52
C GLU A 57 6.07 -9.16 7.58
N ARG A 58 5.53 -8.41 8.56
CA ARG A 58 6.29 -7.95 9.76
C ARG A 58 6.58 -9.11 10.71
N ILE A 59 5.68 -10.09 10.76
CA ILE A 59 5.73 -11.19 11.72
C ILE A 59 6.71 -12.28 11.28
N ASN A 60 6.80 -12.65 10.00
CA ASN A 60 7.73 -13.69 9.56
C ASN A 60 9.22 -13.34 9.79
N ARG A 61 9.57 -12.05 9.88
CA ARG A 61 10.93 -11.64 10.31
C ARG A 61 11.12 -11.63 11.83
N LYS A 62 10.06 -11.51 12.64
CA LYS A 62 10.13 -11.52 14.12
C LYS A 62 9.84 -12.88 14.75
N ARG A 63 9.01 -13.73 14.14
CA ARG A 63 8.56 -15.04 14.65
C ARG A 63 9.37 -16.22 14.11
N LYS A 64 10.70 -16.12 14.17
CA LYS A 64 11.52 -17.32 14.46
C LYS A 64 11.56 -17.63 15.96
N ARG A 65 10.82 -16.89 16.79
CA ARG A 65 10.64 -17.15 18.21
C ARG A 65 9.15 -17.13 18.57
N ASN A 66 8.69 -18.30 18.98
CA ASN A 66 7.47 -18.58 19.74
C ASN A 66 6.20 -18.80 18.90
N CYS A 67 5.97 -20.08 18.59
CA CYS A 67 4.64 -20.67 18.53
C CYS A 67 3.91 -20.38 19.86
N GLU A 68 2.67 -19.89 19.79
CA GLU A 68 1.52 -20.36 20.59
C GLU A 68 0.36 -19.34 20.50
N HIS A 69 -0.85 -19.90 20.32
CA HIS A 69 -2.18 -19.30 20.50
C HIS A 69 -2.57 -18.11 19.60
N LYS A 70 -3.25 -18.41 18.48
CA LYS A 70 -4.18 -17.47 17.84
C LYS A 70 -5.60 -17.85 18.28
N ASP A 71 -6.08 -17.24 19.35
CA ASP A 71 -7.53 -17.06 19.53
C ASP A 71 -8.01 -16.25 18.32
N SER A 72 -9.05 -16.75 17.64
CA SER A 72 -9.62 -16.12 16.45
C SER A 72 -10.31 -14.80 16.83
N VAL A 73 -9.53 -13.74 16.96
CA VAL A 73 -10.04 -12.37 17.01
C VAL A 73 -10.69 -12.12 15.65
N ILE A 74 -12.00 -11.88 15.65
CA ILE A 74 -12.73 -11.47 14.45
C ILE A 74 -12.19 -10.09 14.08
N GLU A 75 -11.22 -10.05 13.17
CA GLU A 75 -10.63 -8.82 12.70
C GLU A 75 -11.68 -8.00 11.95
N LYS A 76 -11.78 -6.71 12.30
CA LYS A 76 -12.61 -5.76 11.57
C LYS A 76 -11.78 -5.20 10.42
N PRO A 77 -12.31 -5.20 9.18
CA PRO A 77 -11.69 -4.51 8.07
C PRO A 77 -11.41 -3.04 8.44
N THR A 78 -10.19 -2.59 8.18
CA THR A 78 -9.75 -1.22 8.46
C THR A 78 -9.55 -0.47 7.14
N TRP A 79 -10.05 0.76 7.08
CA TRP A 79 -9.80 1.65 5.96
C TRP A 79 -8.29 1.89 5.82
N SER A 80 -7.75 1.52 4.67
CA SER A 80 -6.31 1.46 4.42
C SER A 80 -5.98 2.16 3.12
N CYS A 81 -4.78 2.73 3.07
CA CYS A 81 -4.22 3.40 1.90
C CYS A 81 -2.98 2.65 1.44
N PHE A 82 -2.89 2.35 0.15
CA PHE A 82 -1.78 1.63 -0.47
C PHE A 82 -1.21 2.47 -1.60
N ILE A 83 0.00 2.96 -1.42
CA ILE A 83 0.73 3.77 -2.39
C ILE A 83 1.50 2.81 -3.30
N VAL A 84 1.09 2.72 -4.57
CA VAL A 84 1.76 1.87 -5.56
C VAL A 84 2.97 2.61 -6.11
N TYR A 85 4.13 2.06 -5.81
CA TYR A 85 5.40 2.66 -6.12
C TYR A 85 6.22 1.70 -6.99
N PRO A 86 6.50 2.04 -8.27
CA PRO A 86 7.27 1.17 -9.14
C PRO A 86 8.71 1.05 -8.62
N ALA A 87 9.13 -0.18 -8.33
CA ALA A 87 10.47 -0.51 -7.85
C ALA A 87 11.53 -0.47 -8.97
N VAL A 88 11.10 -0.46 -10.23
CA VAL A 88 11.94 -0.38 -11.42
C VAL A 88 11.53 0.79 -12.29
N SER A 89 12.34 1.85 -12.31
CA SER A 89 12.71 2.53 -13.56
C SER A 89 13.85 3.54 -13.35
N SER A 90 14.89 3.36 -14.17
CA SER A 90 16.04 4.23 -14.42
C SER A 90 17.19 4.21 -13.40
N LEU A 91 18.38 4.63 -13.87
CA LEU A 91 19.76 4.46 -13.38
C LEU A 91 20.06 4.57 -11.87
N THR A 92 19.09 4.97 -11.07
CA THR A 92 19.19 5.12 -9.62
C THR A 92 17.92 4.54 -9.02
N SER A 93 18.03 3.42 -8.29
CA SER A 93 16.92 2.93 -7.48
C SER A 93 16.34 4.07 -6.66
N PRO A 94 15.02 4.30 -6.69
CA PRO A 94 14.41 5.42 -5.99
C PRO A 94 14.79 5.33 -4.52
N THR A 95 15.54 6.33 -4.05
CA THR A 95 15.97 6.36 -2.66
C THR A 95 14.79 6.81 -1.83
N ILE A 96 14.04 5.85 -1.30
CA ILE A 96 12.93 6.11 -0.38
C ILE A 96 13.53 6.60 0.93
N ASN A 97 13.74 7.92 1.02
CA ASN A 97 14.19 8.58 2.22
C ASN A 97 12.97 9.07 3.04
N ILE A 98 13.22 9.51 4.27
CA ILE A 98 12.16 9.97 5.18
C ILE A 98 11.36 11.14 4.59
N LYS A 99 12.02 12.09 3.89
CA LYS A 99 11.33 13.21 3.23
C LYS A 99 10.36 12.72 2.16
N ARG A 100 10.77 11.68 1.40
CA ARG A 100 9.95 11.06 0.37
C ARG A 100 8.73 10.37 0.97
N ILE A 101 8.92 9.64 2.07
CA ILE A 101 7.82 9.01 2.81
C ILE A 101 6.80 10.06 3.26
N VAL A 102 7.26 11.17 3.82
CA VAL A 102 6.37 12.28 4.25
C VAL A 102 5.58 12.86 3.07
N GLN A 103 6.23 13.07 1.92
CA GLN A 103 5.55 13.59 0.73
C GLN A 103 4.50 12.62 0.17
N LEU A 104 4.82 11.33 0.15
CA LEU A 104 3.90 10.26 -0.24
C LEU A 104 2.67 10.24 0.70
N GLN A 105 2.89 10.34 2.01
CA GLN A 105 1.82 10.42 3.00
C GLN A 105 0.93 11.65 2.77
N GLN A 106 1.53 12.84 2.63
CA GLN A 106 0.78 14.08 2.36
C GLN A 106 -0.07 13.99 1.09
N ARG A 107 0.44 13.34 0.04
CA ARG A 107 -0.31 13.13 -1.21
C ARG A 107 -1.44 12.13 -1.03
N ALA A 108 -1.22 11.05 -0.30
CA ALA A 108 -2.27 10.13 0.06
C ALA A 108 -3.35 10.81 0.91
N ASP A 109 -2.98 11.73 1.82
CA ASP A 109 -3.94 12.44 2.68
C ASP A 109 -4.78 13.41 1.83
N ALA A 110 -4.15 14.15 0.91
CA ALA A 110 -4.82 15.09 0.03
C ALA A 110 -5.79 14.44 -0.98
N ASN A 111 -5.63 13.15 -1.26
CA ASN A 111 -6.47 12.40 -2.20
C ASN A 111 -7.38 11.38 -1.50
N ASP A 112 -7.48 11.41 -0.16
CA ASP A 112 -8.39 10.52 0.56
C ASP A 112 -9.84 10.81 0.15
N PRO A 113 -10.60 9.79 -0.31
CA PRO A 113 -12.02 9.97 -0.61
C PRO A 113 -12.89 10.12 0.65
N THR A 114 -12.37 9.87 1.85
CA THR A 114 -13.08 10.03 3.12
C THR A 114 -12.99 11.48 3.63
N VAL A 115 -14.15 12.06 3.94
CA VAL A 115 -14.28 13.46 4.40
C VAL A 115 -13.91 13.62 5.89
N ALA A 116 -13.76 12.51 6.62
CA ALA A 116 -13.47 12.49 8.05
C ALA A 116 -12.02 12.04 8.31
N PRO A 117 -11.36 12.57 9.35
CA PRO A 117 -10.08 12.04 9.82
C PRO A 117 -10.31 10.60 10.30
N SER A 118 -10.07 9.64 9.42
CA SER A 118 -10.07 8.23 9.74
C SER A 118 -8.66 7.85 10.17
N THR A 119 -8.53 7.11 11.28
CA THR A 119 -7.31 6.39 11.62
C THR A 119 -7.10 5.31 10.58
N ARG A 120 -6.50 5.69 9.45
CA ARG A 120 -6.18 4.78 8.35
C ARG A 120 -4.74 4.33 8.47
N GLN A 121 -4.47 3.13 7.98
CA GLN A 121 -3.09 2.66 7.86
C GLN A 121 -2.59 2.94 6.44
N THR A 122 -1.43 3.59 6.33
CA THR A 122 -0.77 3.80 5.03
C THR A 122 0.29 2.74 4.81
N PHE A 123 0.27 2.15 3.63
CA PHE A 123 1.21 1.18 3.16
C PHE A 123 1.87 1.66 1.87
N LEU A 124 3.14 1.32 1.72
CA LEU A 124 3.91 1.50 0.50
C LEU A 124 4.06 0.14 -0.19
N CYS A 125 3.48 0.03 -1.38
CA CYS A 125 3.52 -1.16 -2.22
C CYS A 125 4.60 -0.98 -3.27
N LEU A 126 5.75 -1.64 -3.07
CA LEU A 126 6.83 -1.69 -4.05
C LEU A 126 6.56 -2.84 -5.00
N THR A 127 6.44 -2.54 -6.30
CA THR A 127 6.23 -3.57 -7.34
C THR A 127 7.20 -3.40 -8.50
N ASP A 128 7.77 -4.52 -8.98
CA ASP A 128 8.60 -4.57 -10.18
C ASP A 128 7.97 -5.30 -11.38
N GLY A 129 6.68 -5.66 -11.31
CA GLY A 129 6.02 -6.50 -12.31
C GLY A 129 6.00 -7.99 -11.95
N ALA A 130 6.82 -8.43 -11.00
CA ALA A 130 6.94 -9.84 -10.62
C ALA A 130 6.91 -10.05 -9.10
N ASN A 131 7.28 -9.05 -8.33
CA ASN A 131 7.37 -9.08 -6.88
C ASN A 131 6.66 -7.87 -6.29
N ILE A 132 5.77 -8.12 -5.34
CA ILE A 132 5.10 -7.09 -4.56
C ILE A 132 5.63 -7.15 -3.13
N ARG A 133 6.06 -6.01 -2.59
CA ARG A 133 6.43 -5.85 -1.17
C ARG A 133 5.58 -4.77 -0.55
N ILE A 134 4.95 -5.06 0.59
CA ILE A 134 4.10 -4.12 1.29
C ILE A 134 4.79 -3.68 2.57
N LEU A 135 5.11 -2.39 2.65
CA LEU A 135 5.75 -1.79 3.82
C LEU A 135 4.77 -0.89 4.55
N THR A 136 4.60 -1.07 5.86
CA THR A 136 3.83 -0.13 6.67
C THR A 136 4.60 1.18 6.81
N LEU A 137 3.98 2.30 6.43
CA LEU A 137 4.45 3.63 6.77
C LEU A 137 3.87 3.95 8.16
N VAL A 138 4.70 3.86 9.19
CA VAL A 138 4.27 4.16 10.57
C VAL A 138 4.39 5.67 10.79
N GLU A 139 3.37 6.27 11.41
CA GLU A 139 3.40 7.63 11.97
C GLU A 139 4.52 7.80 13.03
#